data_AF-A0A645HYE5-F1
#
_entry.id   AF-A0A645HYE5-F1
#
_cell.length_a   1.000
_cell.length_b   1.000
_cell.length_c   1.000
_cell.angle_alpha   90.00
_cell.angle_beta   90.00
_cell.angle_gamma   90.00
#
_symmetry.space_group_name_H-M   'P 1'
#
loop_
_entity.id
_entity.type
_entity.pdbx_description
1 polymer ?
#
loop_
_entity_poly.entity_id
_entity_poly.type
_entity_poly.pdbx_seq_one_letter_code
_entity_poly.pdbx_strand_id
1 'polypeptide(L)' 'MILSGDTKLKSLLQQFPGLKEDLIAYNPKFSILNSPMAKVILPIASLKMMSEQSGTPLQELMEKINELITVK' A
#
# COMPACT_ATOMS: atom_id res chain seq x y z
N MET A 1 1.65 6.82 -13.36
CA MET A 1 0.35 6.88 -12.64
C MET A 1 0.43 8.03 -11.64
N ILE A 2 -0.61 8.85 -11.48
CA ILE A 2 -0.64 9.85 -10.39
C ILE A 2 -1.30 9.19 -9.18
N LEU A 3 -0.54 8.99 -8.11
CA LEU A 3 -1.06 8.46 -6.85
C LEU A 3 -1.60 9.62 -6.00
N SER A 4 -2.67 9.36 -5.26
CA SER A 4 -3.28 10.29 -4.32
C SER A 4 -3.60 9.59 -3.00
N GLY A 5 -3.82 10.36 -1.94
CA GLY A 5 -4.22 9.81 -0.64
C GLY A 5 -5.48 8.93 -0.69
N ASP A 6 -6.38 9.20 -1.62
CA ASP A 6 -7.64 8.46 -1.80
C ASP A 6 -7.49 7.22 -2.70
N THR A 7 -6.32 7.04 -3.31
CA THR A 7 -6.02 5.87 -4.14
C THR A 7 -6.21 4.61 -3.32
N LYS A 8 -7.07 3.71 -3.82
CA LYS A 8 -7.41 2.46 -3.14
C LYS A 8 -6.26 1.47 -3.24
N LEU A 9 -5.83 0.94 -2.09
CA LEU A 9 -4.77 -0.05 -2.03
C LEU A 9 -5.18 -1.34 -2.76
N LYS A 10 -6.45 -1.75 -2.66
CA LYS A 10 -6.98 -2.92 -3.39
C LYS A 10 -6.69 -2.84 -4.89
N SER A 11 -6.93 -1.69 -5.52
CA SER A 11 -6.72 -1.51 -6.96
C SER A 11 -5.25 -1.60 -7.35
N LEU A 12 -4.35 -1.13 -6.47
CA LEU A 12 -2.91 -1.25 -6.67
C LEU A 12 -2.46 -2.71 -6.56
N LEU A 13 -2.89 -3.42 -5.52
CA LEU A 13 -2.53 -4.83 -5.33
C LEU A 13 -3.12 -5.76 -6.40
N GLN A 14 -4.25 -5.41 -7.00
CA GLN A 14 -4.82 -6.15 -8.12
C GLN A 14 -4.02 -5.97 -9.42
N GLN A 15 -3.50 -4.76 -9.67
CA GLN A 15 -2.67 -4.48 -10.84
C GLN A 15 -1.24 -4.99 -10.65
N PHE A 16 -0.73 -4.93 -9.42
CA PHE A 16 0.64 -5.28 -9.05
C PHE A 16 0.62 -6.26 -7.88
N PRO A 17 0.40 -7.57 -8.11
CA PRO A 17 0.29 -8.57 -7.05
C PRO A 17 1.54 -8.64 -6.14
N GLY A 18 2.74 -8.41 -6.70
CA GLY A 18 4.00 -8.38 -5.94
C GLY A 18 4.18 -7.13 -5.06
N LEU A 19 3.41 -6.05 -5.30
CA LEU A 19 3.51 -4.82 -4.52
C LEU A 19 3.22 -5.07 -3.03
N LYS A 20 2.37 -6.05 -2.73
CA LYS A 20 2.05 -6.43 -1.35
C LYS A 20 3.28 -6.88 -0.58
N GLU A 21 4.07 -7.78 -1.17
CA GLU A 21 5.29 -8.31 -0.56
C GLU A 21 6.36 -7.23 -0.46
N ASP A 22 6.49 -6.41 -1.51
CA ASP A 22 7.41 -5.27 -1.55
C ASP A 22 7.10 -4.25 -0.43
N LEU A 23 5.82 -3.96 -0.17
CA LEU A 23 5.39 -3.10 0.93
C LEU A 23 5.72 -3.70 2.30
N ILE A 24 5.46 -4.99 2.51
CA ILE A 24 5.76 -5.68 3.78
C ILE A 24 7.27 -5.70 4.05
N ALA A 25 8.07 -5.92 3.01
CA ALA A 25 9.53 -5.87 3.09
C ALA A 25 10.05 -4.45 3.39
N TYR A 26 9.41 -3.42 2.84
CA TYR A 26 9.74 -2.02 3.13
C TYR A 26 9.39 -1.60 4.57
N ASN A 27 8.20 -1.97 5.07
CA ASN A 27 7.80 -1.67 6.45
C ASN A 27 6.95 -2.80 7.04
N PRO A 28 7.39 -3.44 8.14
CA PRO A 28 6.71 -4.59 8.73
C PRO A 28 5.29 -4.26 9.23
N LYS A 29 4.93 -2.99 9.44
CA LYS A 29 3.55 -2.61 9.78
C LYS A 29 2.54 -2.94 8.67
N PHE A 30 3.00 -3.08 7.43
CA PHE A 30 2.17 -3.57 6.33
C PHE A 30 1.87 -5.08 6.41
N SER A 31 2.44 -5.81 7.38
CA SER A 31 2.10 -7.22 7.62
C SER A 31 0.62 -7.45 7.89
N ILE A 32 -0.14 -6.40 8.26
CA ILE A 32 -1.60 -6.49 8.34
C ILE A 32 -2.25 -6.94 7.03
N LEU A 33 -1.62 -6.68 5.87
CA LEU A 33 -2.08 -7.13 4.56
C LEU A 33 -2.03 -8.67 4.41
N ASN A 34 -1.27 -9.36 5.25
CA ASN A 34 -1.24 -10.83 5.35
C ASN A 34 -2.23 -11.39 6.38
N SER A 35 -2.82 -10.55 7.22
CA SER A 35 -3.76 -11.01 8.24
C SER A 35 -5.13 -11.37 7.63
N PRO A 36 -5.94 -12.22 8.29
CA PRO A 36 -7.33 -12.46 7.90
C PRO A 36 -8.18 -11.18 7.79
N MET A 37 -7.85 -10.18 8.61
CA MET A 37 -8.47 -8.85 8.61
C MET A 37 -8.26 -8.07 7.31
N ALA A 38 -7.21 -8.37 6.54
CA ALA A 38 -6.92 -7.69 5.28
C ALA A 38 -8.12 -7.74 4.32
N LYS A 39 -8.88 -8.85 4.28
CA LYS A 39 -10.05 -9.00 3.41
C LYS A 39 -11.14 -7.97 3.69
N VAL A 40 -11.25 -7.52 4.94
CA VAL A 40 -12.25 -6.54 5.41
C VAL A 40 -11.74 -5.11 5.20
N ILE A 41 -10.45 -4.88 5.44
CA ILE A 41 -9.85 -3.53 5.40
C ILE A 41 -9.44 -3.13 3.97
N LEU A 42 -8.95 -4.06 3.14
CA LEU A 42 -8.46 -3.78 1.78
C LEU A 42 -9.45 -3.02 0.88
N PRO A 43 -10.76 -3.34 0.85
CA PRO A 43 -11.71 -2.61 0.02
C PRO A 43 -11.87 -1.14 0.39
N ILE A 44 -11.67 -0.79 1.67
CA ILE A 44 -11.81 0.58 2.16
C ILE A 44 -10.47 1.30 2.29
N ALA A 45 -9.36 0.55 2.43
CA ALA A 45 -8.00 1.05 2.59
C ALA A 45 -7.59 1.98 1.44
N SER A 46 -7.28 3.22 1.79
CA SER A 46 -6.61 4.18 0.93
C SER A 46 -5.15 4.35 1.34
N LEU A 47 -4.32 4.93 0.46
CA LEU A 47 -2.94 5.24 0.80
C LEU A 47 -2.81 6.13 2.04
N LYS A 48 -3.77 7.06 2.24
CA LYS A 48 -3.84 7.88 3.47
C LYS A 48 -4.02 7.03 4.73
N MET A 49 -4.98 6.09 4.72
CA MET A 49 -5.20 5.19 5.86
C MET A 49 -3.97 4.33 6.15
N MET A 50 -3.30 3.86 5.08
CA MET A 50 -2.09 3.05 5.20
C MET A 50 -0.92 3.85 5.75
N SER A 51 -0.78 5.11 5.35
CA SER A 51 0.19 6.06 5.88
C SER A 51 -0.02 6.31 7.38
N GLU A 52 -1.26 6.58 7.80
CA GLU A 52 -1.61 6.76 9.22
C GLU A 52 -1.32 5.50 10.04
N GLN A 53 -1.65 4.33 9.49
CA GLN A 53 -1.44 3.05 10.15
C GLN A 53 0.03 2.66 10.24
N SER A 54 0.82 2.88 9.19
CA SER A 54 2.24 2.58 9.18
C SER A 54 3.07 3.65 9.88
N GLY A 55 2.51 4.84 10.14
CA GLY A 55 3.27 6.01 10.58
C GLY A 55 4.29 6.50 9.54
N THR A 56 4.14 6.06 8.28
CA THR A 56 4.95 6.54 7.16
C THR A 56 4.25 7.77 6.57
N PRO A 57 4.95 8.90 6.34
CA PRO A 57 4.37 10.04 5.65
C PRO A 57 3.71 9.64 4.33
N LEU A 58 2.52 10.16 4.05
CA LEU A 58 1.76 9.80 2.85
C LEU A 58 2.56 10.03 1.57
N GLN A 59 3.32 11.14 1.51
CA GLN A 59 4.18 11.44 0.37
C GLN A 59 5.28 10.39 0.18
N GLU A 60 5.98 10.02 1.25
CA GLU A 60 7.01 8.97 1.21
C GLU A 60 6.43 7.63 0.78
N LEU A 61 5.25 7.27 1.28
CA LEU A 61 4.56 6.05 0.87
C LEU A 61 4.19 6.07 -0.62
N MET A 62 3.68 7.19 -1.12
CA MET A 62 3.33 7.33 -2.54
C MET A 62 4.58 7.27 -3.43
N GLU A 63 5.65 7.97 -3.07
CA GLU A 63 6.94 7.90 -3.77
C GLU A 63 7.45 6.47 -3.78
N LYS A 64 7.42 5.78 -2.64
CA LYS A 64 7.90 4.40 -2.56
C LYS A 64 7.08 3.44 -3.42
N ILE A 65 5.76 3.55 -3.38
CA ILE A 65 4.88 2.74 -4.24
C ILE A 65 5.17 3.04 -5.71
N ASN A 66 5.37 4.31 -6.07
CA ASN A 66 5.67 4.71 -7.45
C ASN A 66 7.00 4.13 -7.93
N GLU A 67 8.04 4.10 -7.08
CA GLU A 67 9.29 3.41 -7.38
C GLU A 67 9.07 1.91 -7.62
N LEU A 68 8.36 1.24 -6.71
CA LEU A 68 8.13 -0.20 -6.77
C LEU A 68 7.36 -0.65 -8.02
N ILE A 69 6.44 0.17 -8.52
CA ILE A 69 5.68 -0.11 -9.74
C ILE A 69 6.35 0.37 -11.03
N THR A 70 7.36 1.25 -10.96
CA THR A 70 8.09 1.77 -12.14
C THR A 70 9.34 0.95 -12.45
N VAL A 71 9.94 0.32 -11.43
CA VAL A 71 11.15 -0.50 -11.58
C VAL A 71 10.84 -1.90 -12.14
N LYS A 72 9.57 -2.28 -12.25
CA LYS A 72 9.07 -3.53 -12.86
C LYS A 72 8.31 -3.22 -14.14
#